data_AF-A0AA38UHE9-F1
#
_entry.id   AF-A0AA38UHE9-F1
#
_cell.length_a   1.000
_cell.length_b   1.000
_cell.length_c   1.000
_cell.angle_alpha   90.00
_cell.angle_beta   90.00
_cell.angle_gamma   90.00
#
_symmetry.space_group_name_H-M   'P 1'
#
loop_
_entity.id
_entity.type
_entity.pdbx_description
1 polymer ?
#
loop_
_entity_poly.entity_id
_entity_poly.type
_entity_poly.pdbx_seq_one_letter_code
_entity_poly.pdbx_strand_id
1 'polypeptide(L)'
;MASSSMASFCMEIDIRLDNLNFIRFNPNFPYCPGYAVFRSEDGILFALDVERLWIATGQKTFDTSSSLIPGVADVPYPSHILERLFLCLYPIPFPSFKEMEFDELILFGKAANHFCICSAVALNLAYLRNYIHQFPKDILTFAVGCGYDFLIDEIAATDFLKAPLSEVAGVLPDPLFRFWCLQRDSVMNDSANYLTL
;
A
#
# COMPACT_ATOMS: atom_id res chain seq x y z
N MET A 1 42.26 -17.87 12.17
CA MET A 1 42.27 -16.71 11.26
C MET A 1 41.63 -17.14 9.96
N ALA A 2 40.30 -17.04 9.88
CA ALA A 2 39.54 -17.30 8.66
C ALA A 2 39.22 -15.94 8.03
N SER A 3 39.98 -15.59 6.99
CA SER A 3 39.61 -14.54 6.05
C SER A 3 39.05 -15.25 4.83
N SER A 4 37.73 -15.24 4.68
CA SER A 4 37.06 -15.76 3.50
C SER A 4 35.87 -14.85 3.17
N SER A 5 36.08 -14.05 2.12
CA SER A 5 35.07 -13.70 1.12
C SER A 5 33.77 -13.02 1.60
N MET A 6 33.81 -11.70 1.73
CA MET A 6 32.64 -10.84 1.42
C MET A 6 32.84 -10.24 0.02
N ALA A 7 32.94 -11.11 -0.99
CA ALA A 7 32.85 -10.68 -2.37
C ALA A 7 31.37 -10.36 -2.68
N SER A 8 31.12 -9.07 -2.89
CA SER A 8 30.18 -8.48 -3.83
C SER A 8 29.22 -9.44 -4.54
N PHE A 9 27.93 -9.29 -4.26
CA PHE A 9 26.87 -9.69 -5.18
C PHE A 9 25.86 -8.52 -5.30
N CYS A 10 26.37 -7.34 -5.67
CA CYS A 10 25.54 -6.45 -6.47
C CYS A 10 25.49 -7.09 -7.85
N MET A 11 24.39 -7.76 -8.17
CA MET A 11 24.14 -8.20 -9.53
C MET A 11 24.02 -6.94 -10.39
N GLU A 12 25.10 -6.62 -11.10
CA GLU A 12 25.13 -5.60 -12.13
C GLU A 12 24.27 -6.12 -13.27
N ILE A 13 22.96 -5.88 -13.19
CA ILE A 13 22.04 -6.23 -14.28
C ILE A 13 22.24 -5.17 -15.35
N ASP A 14 23.18 -5.44 -16.25
CA ASP A 14 23.37 -4.75 -17.51
C ASP A 14 22.18 -5.15 -18.42
N ILE A 15 21.00 -4.57 -18.15
CA ILE A 15 19.82 -4.79 -18.98
C ILE A 15 20.17 -4.17 -20.34
N ARG A 16 20.46 -5.00 -21.35
CA ARG A 16 20.56 -4.57 -22.75
C ARG A 16 19.17 -4.15 -23.25
N LEU A 17 18.72 -2.98 -22.80
CA LEU A 17 17.47 -2.32 -23.17
C LEU A 17 17.48 -1.86 -24.63
N ASP A 18 18.67 -1.82 -25.24
CA ASP A 18 18.97 -1.29 -26.57
C ASP A 18 18.16 -1.93 -27.72
N ASN A 19 17.58 -3.11 -27.50
CA ASN A 19 16.84 -3.86 -28.53
C ASN A 19 15.30 -3.79 -28.38
N LEU A 20 14.77 -3.03 -27.42
CA LEU A 20 13.33 -2.97 -27.14
C LEU A 20 12.80 -1.55 -27.31
N ASN A 21 12.56 -1.14 -28.57
CA ASN A 21 11.93 0.13 -28.97
C ASN A 21 10.53 0.38 -28.38
N PHE A 22 10.00 -0.55 -27.58
CA PHE A 22 8.67 -0.50 -26.95
C PHE A 22 8.73 -0.21 -25.45
N ILE A 23 9.92 -0.15 -24.85
CA ILE A 23 10.08 0.15 -23.43
C ILE A 23 9.91 1.65 -23.20
N ARG A 24 9.00 2.01 -22.30
CA ARG A 24 8.78 3.39 -21.85
C ARG A 24 9.15 3.51 -20.38
N PHE A 25 10.21 4.25 -20.11
CA PHE A 25 10.50 4.71 -18.75
C PHE A 25 9.64 5.93 -18.43
N ASN A 26 9.21 6.03 -17.17
CA ASN A 26 8.64 7.25 -16.67
C ASN A 26 9.72 8.36 -16.69
N PRO A 27 9.44 9.54 -17.29
CA PRO A 27 10.44 10.61 -17.42
C PRO A 27 10.92 11.17 -16.08
N ASN A 28 10.12 11.04 -15.01
CA ASN A 28 10.50 11.48 -13.66
C ASN A 28 11.49 10.51 -12.98
N PHE A 29 11.66 9.30 -13.52
CA PHE A 29 12.49 8.24 -12.99
C PHE A 29 13.37 7.63 -14.10
N PRO A 30 14.32 8.42 -14.66
CA PRO A 30 15.19 7.93 -15.72
C PRO A 30 16.09 6.80 -15.22
N TYR A 31 16.38 5.84 -16.10
CA TYR A 31 17.26 4.73 -15.78
C TYR A 31 18.71 5.19 -15.53
N CYS A 32 19.32 4.62 -14.49
CA CYS A 32 20.74 4.73 -14.19
C CYS A 32 21.25 3.34 -13.77
N PRO A 33 22.49 2.94 -14.13
CA PRO A 33 23.06 1.67 -13.69
C PRO A 33 23.00 1.51 -12.16
N GLY A 34 22.59 0.33 -11.68
CA GLY A 34 22.42 0.05 -10.26
C GLY A 34 21.06 0.42 -9.67
N TYR A 35 20.10 0.85 -10.50
CA TYR A 35 18.72 1.12 -10.08
C TYR A 35 17.88 -0.17 -10.09
N ALA A 36 16.93 -0.27 -9.16
CA ALA A 36 15.90 -1.29 -9.20
C ALA A 36 14.84 -0.87 -10.23
N VAL A 37 14.40 -1.81 -11.07
CA VAL A 37 13.42 -1.52 -12.13
C VAL A 37 12.10 -2.22 -11.83
N PHE A 38 11.02 -1.44 -11.86
CA PHE A 38 9.65 -1.92 -11.66
C PHE A 38 8.84 -1.71 -12.92
N ARG A 39 7.96 -2.64 -13.25
CA ARG A 39 6.98 -2.51 -14.33
C ARG A 39 5.58 -2.45 -13.75
N SER A 40 4.88 -1.36 -14.06
CA SER A 40 3.47 -1.19 -13.71
C SER A 40 2.56 -2.13 -14.50
N GLU A 41 1.31 -2.25 -14.06
CA GLU A 41 0.26 -3.04 -14.73
C GLU A 41 0.02 -2.59 -16.17
N ASP A 42 0.10 -1.28 -16.43
CA ASP A 42 0.00 -0.66 -17.75
C ASP A 42 1.33 -0.62 -18.52
N GLY A 43 2.35 -1.35 -18.03
CA GLY A 43 3.60 -1.63 -18.76
C GLY A 43 4.65 -0.52 -18.73
N ILE A 44 4.49 0.50 -17.88
CA ILE A 44 5.45 1.59 -17.71
C ILE A 44 6.57 1.16 -16.76
N LEU A 45 7.83 1.47 -17.12
CA LEU A 45 8.98 1.18 -16.29
C LEU A 45 9.35 2.35 -15.37
N PHE A 46 9.69 2.01 -14.13
CA PHE A 46 10.20 2.93 -13.12
C PHE A 46 11.58 2.45 -12.68
N ALA A 47 12.59 3.27 -12.86
CA ALA A 47 13.94 3.00 -12.35
C ALA A 47 14.15 3.78 -11.04
N LEU A 48 14.35 3.08 -9.94
CA LEU A 48 14.47 3.66 -8.61
C LEU A 48 15.86 3.42 -8.02
N ASP A 49 16.35 4.43 -7.33
CA ASP A 49 17.60 4.34 -6.57
C ASP A 49 17.45 3.31 -5.43
N VAL A 50 18.28 2.27 -5.45
CA VAL A 50 18.22 1.14 -4.51
C VAL A 50 18.48 1.57 -3.07
N GLU A 51 19.35 2.57 -2.86
CA GLU A 51 19.67 3.05 -1.52
C GLU A 51 18.48 3.80 -0.92
N ARG A 52 17.84 4.67 -1.71
CA ARG A 52 16.61 5.36 -1.27
C ARG A 52 15.48 4.39 -1.00
N LEU A 53 15.32 3.40 -1.87
CA LEU A 53 14.32 2.36 -1.68
C LEU A 53 14.57 1.60 -0.39
N TRP A 54 15.81 1.17 -0.13
CA TRP A 54 16.19 0.53 1.13
C TRP A 54 15.90 1.41 2.36
N ILE A 55 16.27 2.69 2.32
CA ILE A 55 16.03 3.61 3.44
C ILE A 55 14.53 3.76 3.71
N ALA A 56 13.70 3.81 2.68
CA ALA A 56 12.27 4.04 2.80
C ALA A 56 11.47 2.78 3.17
N THR A 57 11.86 1.62 2.67
CA THR A 57 11.07 0.37 2.76
C THR A 57 11.69 -0.67 3.69
N GLY A 58 12.99 -0.55 3.99
CA GLY A 58 13.76 -1.61 4.64
C GLY A 58 13.93 -2.85 3.76
N GLN A 59 13.78 -2.73 2.43
CA GLN A 59 13.94 -3.83 1.47
C GLN A 59 14.92 -3.45 0.35
N LYS A 60 15.91 -4.32 0.08
CA LYS A 60 16.92 -4.11 -1.00
C LYS A 60 16.59 -4.85 -2.28
N THR A 61 15.77 -5.90 -2.18
CA THR A 61 15.50 -6.83 -3.26
C THR A 61 14.01 -7.03 -3.40
N PHE A 62 13.55 -7.01 -4.64
CA PHE A 62 12.17 -7.30 -4.99
C PHE A 62 12.14 -8.56 -5.84
N ASP A 63 11.04 -9.30 -5.75
CA ASP A 63 10.89 -10.51 -6.53
C ASP A 63 10.78 -10.16 -8.02
N THR A 64 11.70 -10.69 -8.81
CA THR A 64 11.75 -10.55 -10.28
C THR A 64 11.54 -11.89 -10.98
N SER A 65 11.32 -12.97 -10.22
CA SER A 65 11.26 -14.34 -10.75
C SER A 65 10.07 -14.59 -11.68
N SER A 66 8.99 -13.85 -11.47
CA SER A 66 7.76 -13.93 -12.24
C SER A 66 7.71 -12.98 -13.44
N SER A 67 8.68 -12.08 -13.59
CA SER A 67 8.67 -11.09 -14.67
C SER A 67 9.10 -11.68 -16.00
N LEU A 68 8.45 -11.22 -17.07
CA LEU A 68 8.84 -11.51 -18.45
C LEU A 68 10.16 -10.82 -18.84
N ILE A 69 10.60 -9.82 -18.07
CA ILE A 69 11.82 -9.05 -18.33
C ILE A 69 12.82 -9.36 -17.20
N PRO A 70 13.96 -10.01 -17.50
CA PRO A 70 14.97 -10.30 -16.49
C PRO A 70 15.41 -9.06 -15.72
N GLY A 71 15.38 -9.13 -14.38
CA GLY A 71 15.80 -8.03 -13.50
C GLY A 71 14.76 -6.94 -13.29
N VAL A 72 13.54 -7.09 -13.82
CA VAL A 72 12.43 -6.17 -13.60
C VAL A 72 11.41 -6.82 -12.66
N ALA A 73 10.89 -6.07 -11.70
CA ALA A 73 9.81 -6.53 -10.83
C ALA A 73 8.46 -6.08 -11.41
N ASP A 74 7.59 -7.03 -11.73
CA ASP A 74 6.23 -6.73 -12.17
C ASP A 74 5.35 -6.44 -10.96
N VAL A 75 4.63 -5.32 -10.97
CA VAL A 75 3.77 -4.92 -9.85
C VAL A 75 2.33 -4.65 -10.32
N PRO A 76 1.32 -5.07 -9.53
CA PRO A 76 -0.09 -5.05 -9.95
C PRO A 76 -0.73 -3.67 -9.70
N TYR A 77 -0.02 -2.59 -10.04
CA TYR A 77 -0.51 -1.23 -9.86
C TYR A 77 -0.29 -0.41 -11.13
N PRO A 78 -1.23 0.48 -11.48
CA PRO A 78 -1.09 1.35 -12.63
C PRO A 78 -0.03 2.43 -12.39
N SER A 79 0.56 2.91 -13.48
CA SER A 79 1.67 3.86 -13.46
C SER A 79 1.37 5.15 -12.69
N HIS A 80 0.17 5.71 -12.80
CA HIS A 80 -0.19 6.96 -12.11
C HIS A 80 -0.20 6.84 -10.57
N ILE A 81 -0.50 5.66 -10.02
CA ILE A 81 -0.42 5.37 -8.58
C ILE A 81 1.05 5.21 -8.17
N LEU A 82 1.81 4.43 -8.94
CA LEU A 82 3.23 4.19 -8.67
C LEU A 82 4.06 5.46 -8.75
N GLU A 83 3.76 6.35 -9.68
CA GLU A 83 4.41 7.65 -9.79
C GLU A 83 4.25 8.44 -8.50
N ARG A 84 3.01 8.60 -8.01
CA ARG A 84 2.75 9.30 -6.73
C ARG A 84 3.44 8.62 -5.56
N LEU A 85 3.44 7.28 -5.53
CA LEU A 85 4.05 6.50 -4.47
C LEU A 85 5.57 6.68 -4.45
N PHE A 86 6.22 6.55 -5.61
CA PHE A 86 7.67 6.63 -5.72
C PHE A 86 8.19 8.06 -5.52
N LEU A 87 7.38 9.09 -5.81
CA LEU A 87 7.70 10.46 -5.42
C LEU A 87 7.89 10.61 -3.89
N CYS A 88 7.25 9.76 -3.05
CA CYS A 88 7.46 9.75 -1.60
C CYS A 88 8.86 9.27 -1.17
N LEU A 89 9.66 8.70 -2.09
CA LEU A 89 11.06 8.31 -1.84
C LEU A 89 12.04 9.48 -1.95
N TYR A 90 11.58 10.62 -2.47
CA TYR A 90 12.42 11.76 -2.81
C TYR A 90 12.10 12.94 -1.88
N PRO A 91 13.10 13.77 -1.52
CA PRO A 91 12.91 14.93 -0.66
C PRO A 91 12.29 16.10 -1.44
N ILE A 92 11.09 15.88 -1.97
CA ILE A 92 10.31 16.85 -2.72
C ILE A 92 8.99 17.14 -1.98
N PRO A 93 8.33 18.28 -2.26
CA PRO A 93 6.99 18.51 -1.73
C PRO A 93 6.07 17.34 -2.08
N PHE A 94 5.36 16.80 -1.09
CA PHE A 94 4.45 15.68 -1.30
C PHE A 94 3.43 16.05 -2.38
N PRO A 95 3.15 15.14 -3.34
CA PRO A 95 2.10 15.36 -4.31
C PRO A 95 0.77 15.59 -3.58
N SER A 96 -0.05 16.52 -4.06
CA SER A 96 -1.36 16.77 -3.46
C SER A 96 -2.25 15.53 -3.61
N PHE A 97 -2.85 15.09 -2.51
CA PHE A 97 -3.86 14.02 -2.48
C PHE A 97 -5.28 14.57 -2.58
N LYS A 98 -5.45 15.90 -2.66
CA LYS A 98 -6.77 16.55 -2.70
C LYS A 98 -7.59 16.20 -3.94
N GLU A 99 -6.93 15.81 -5.02
CA GLU A 99 -7.55 15.47 -6.30
C GLU A 99 -7.72 13.97 -6.50
N MET A 100 -7.28 13.14 -5.55
CA MET A 100 -7.49 11.69 -5.65
C MET A 100 -8.90 11.34 -5.23
N GLU A 101 -9.57 10.58 -6.08
CA GLU A 101 -10.85 9.98 -5.77
C GLU A 101 -10.68 8.85 -4.74
N PHE A 102 -11.77 8.46 -4.08
CA PHE A 102 -11.72 7.45 -3.02
C PHE A 102 -11.09 6.12 -3.49
N ASP A 103 -11.44 5.64 -4.69
CA ASP A 103 -10.91 4.39 -5.25
C ASP A 103 -9.40 4.48 -5.50
N GLU A 104 -8.91 5.62 -6.00
CA GLU A 104 -7.48 5.87 -6.18
C GLU A 104 -6.76 5.91 -4.84
N LEU A 105 -7.37 6.47 -3.81
CA LEU A 105 -6.81 6.52 -2.46
C LEU A 105 -6.70 5.11 -1.85
N ILE A 106 -7.70 4.24 -2.04
CA ILE A 106 -7.63 2.84 -1.62
C ILE A 106 -6.51 2.11 -2.38
N LEU A 107 -6.42 2.31 -3.69
CA LEU A 107 -5.39 1.69 -4.53
C LEU A 107 -3.98 2.15 -4.14
N PHE A 108 -3.82 3.45 -3.89
CA PHE A 108 -2.59 4.05 -3.37
C PHE A 108 -2.21 3.44 -2.02
N GLY A 109 -3.16 3.30 -1.10
CA GLY A 109 -2.93 2.69 0.22
C GLY A 109 -2.42 1.26 0.10
N LYS A 110 -3.04 0.46 -0.79
CA LYS A 110 -2.61 -0.93 -1.06
C LYS A 110 -1.18 -0.97 -1.60
N ALA A 111 -0.85 -0.08 -2.54
CA ALA A 111 0.50 0.04 -3.09
C ALA A 111 1.50 0.48 -2.00
N ALA A 112 1.18 1.49 -1.20
CA ALA A 112 2.02 1.95 -0.10
C ALA A 112 2.30 0.84 0.92
N ASN A 113 1.29 0.03 1.25
CA ASN A 113 1.46 -1.13 2.13
C ASN A 113 2.35 -2.21 1.51
N HIS A 114 2.13 -2.56 0.24
CA HIS A 114 2.92 -3.57 -0.48
C HIS A 114 4.41 -3.19 -0.53
N PHE A 115 4.71 -1.93 -0.86
CA PHE A 115 6.09 -1.44 -0.86
C PHE A 115 6.62 -1.09 0.53
N CYS A 116 5.81 -1.16 1.59
CA CYS A 116 6.17 -0.78 2.95
C CYS A 116 6.73 0.66 3.08
N ILE A 117 6.21 1.61 2.30
CA ILE A 117 6.65 3.02 2.36
C ILE A 117 5.86 3.73 3.47
N CYS A 118 6.42 3.78 4.67
CA CYS A 118 5.74 4.27 5.87
C CYS A 118 5.17 5.70 5.75
N SER A 119 5.90 6.59 5.08
CA SER A 119 5.44 7.98 4.84
C SER A 119 4.17 8.02 3.99
N ALA A 120 4.11 7.19 2.94
CA ALA A 120 2.95 7.06 2.08
C ALA A 120 1.76 6.40 2.79
N VAL A 121 2.01 5.36 3.62
CA VAL A 121 0.98 4.73 4.46
C VAL A 121 0.38 5.75 5.42
N ALA A 122 1.21 6.47 6.18
CA ALA A 122 0.73 7.48 7.14
C ALA A 122 -0.10 8.57 6.46
N LEU A 123 0.34 9.04 5.29
CA LEU A 123 -0.39 10.03 4.49
C LEU A 123 -1.72 9.49 4.00
N ASN A 124 -1.74 8.27 3.44
CA ASN A 124 -2.95 7.61 2.97
C ASN A 124 -4.01 7.48 4.08
N LEU A 125 -3.61 7.00 5.25
CA LEU A 125 -4.49 6.83 6.41
C LEU A 125 -5.08 8.16 6.88
N ALA A 126 -4.28 9.24 6.86
CA ALA A 126 -4.77 10.56 7.22
C ALA A 126 -5.88 11.05 6.26
N TYR A 127 -5.78 10.74 4.97
CA TYR A 127 -6.83 11.09 4.01
C TYR A 127 -8.04 10.16 4.09
N LEU A 128 -7.85 8.85 4.27
CA LEU A 128 -8.94 7.87 4.37
C LEU A 128 -9.88 8.17 5.55
N ARG A 129 -9.37 8.73 6.64
CA ARG A 129 -10.19 9.17 7.78
C ARG A 129 -11.31 10.14 7.40
N ASN A 130 -11.12 10.98 6.39
CA ASN A 130 -12.15 11.90 5.92
C ASN A 130 -13.34 11.18 5.26
N TYR A 131 -13.16 9.91 4.88
CA TYR A 131 -14.14 9.09 4.18
C TYR A 131 -14.76 7.99 5.04
N ILE A 132 -14.33 7.85 6.30
CA ILE A 132 -14.80 6.78 7.21
C ILE A 132 -16.34 6.72 7.31
N HIS A 133 -17.02 7.87 7.36
CA HIS A 133 -18.48 7.90 7.45
C HIS A 133 -19.18 7.69 6.11
N GLN A 134 -18.49 7.91 4.98
CA GLN A 134 -19.07 7.81 3.64
C GLN A 134 -18.92 6.38 3.08
N PHE A 135 -17.77 5.76 3.29
CA PHE A 135 -17.41 4.44 2.75
C PHE A 135 -16.88 3.48 3.83
N PRO A 136 -17.58 3.30 4.97
CA PRO A 136 -17.05 2.55 6.11
C PRO A 136 -16.73 1.09 5.78
N LYS A 137 -17.56 0.44 4.96
CA LYS A 137 -17.38 -0.97 4.59
C LYS A 137 -16.14 -1.19 3.71
N ASP A 138 -15.91 -0.31 2.73
CA ASP A 138 -14.77 -0.40 1.82
C ASP A 138 -13.47 -0.10 2.57
N ILE A 139 -13.49 0.89 3.46
CA ILE A 139 -12.36 1.20 4.34
C ILE A 139 -12.10 0.05 5.32
N LEU A 140 -13.15 -0.61 5.85
CA LEU A 140 -12.99 -1.80 6.69
C LEU A 140 -12.33 -2.95 5.92
N THR A 141 -12.76 -3.19 4.68
CA THR A 141 -12.18 -4.21 3.79
C THR A 141 -10.71 -3.92 3.51
N PHE A 142 -10.39 -2.65 3.25
CA PHE A 142 -9.02 -2.19 3.09
C PHE A 142 -8.20 -2.38 4.37
N ALA A 143 -8.72 -1.97 5.52
CA ALA A 143 -8.03 -2.07 6.81
C ALA A 143 -7.70 -3.53 7.15
N VAL A 144 -8.65 -4.45 6.99
CA VAL A 144 -8.43 -5.89 7.15
C VAL A 144 -7.35 -6.39 6.20
N GLY A 145 -7.46 -6.05 4.91
CA GLY A 145 -6.53 -6.51 3.88
C GLY A 145 -5.09 -6.02 4.10
N CYS A 146 -4.91 -4.87 4.73
CA CYS A 146 -3.61 -4.29 5.05
C CYS A 146 -3.14 -4.56 6.49
N GLY A 147 -3.97 -5.15 7.35
CA GLY A 147 -3.65 -5.40 8.77
C GLY A 147 -3.64 -4.12 9.62
N TYR A 148 -4.51 -3.16 9.34
CA TYR A 148 -4.59 -1.87 10.03
C TYR A 148 -5.65 -1.89 11.15
N ASP A 149 -5.36 -2.58 12.24
CA ASP A 149 -6.29 -2.77 13.36
C ASP A 149 -6.82 -1.45 13.94
N PHE A 150 -5.98 -0.42 14.05
CA PHE A 150 -6.41 0.90 14.55
C PHE A 150 -7.52 1.53 13.69
N LEU A 151 -7.53 1.26 12.38
CA LEU A 151 -8.55 1.77 11.48
C LEU A 151 -9.86 0.97 11.63
N ILE A 152 -9.76 -0.32 11.95
CA ILE A 152 -10.92 -1.15 12.31
C ILE A 152 -11.57 -0.61 13.58
N ASP A 153 -10.78 -0.27 14.59
CA ASP A 153 -11.26 0.33 15.84
C ASP A 153 -11.93 1.70 15.60
N GLU A 154 -11.33 2.55 14.76
CA GLU A 154 -11.93 3.84 14.38
C GLU A 154 -13.28 3.66 13.68
N ILE A 155 -13.42 2.68 12.79
CA ILE A 155 -14.70 2.38 12.11
C ILE A 155 -15.72 1.82 13.12
N ALA A 156 -15.30 0.96 14.04
CA ALA A 156 -16.15 0.43 15.11
C ALA A 156 -16.66 1.53 16.06
N ALA A 157 -15.98 2.68 16.14
CA ALA A 157 -16.45 3.85 16.89
C ALA A 157 -17.50 4.69 16.13
N THR A 158 -17.89 4.29 14.92
CA THR A 158 -18.93 4.97 14.12
C THR A 158 -20.28 4.25 14.20
N ASP A 159 -21.30 4.86 13.61
CA ASP A 159 -22.62 4.20 13.46
C ASP A 159 -22.56 2.92 12.61
N PHE A 160 -21.48 2.69 11.85
CA PHE A 160 -21.31 1.45 11.09
C PHE A 160 -21.21 0.21 11.99
N LEU A 161 -20.85 0.36 13.27
CA LEU A 161 -20.92 -0.74 14.25
C LEU A 161 -22.30 -1.40 14.32
N LYS A 162 -23.36 -0.62 14.06
CA LYS A 162 -24.76 -1.03 14.11
C LYS A 162 -25.25 -1.68 12.81
N ALA A 163 -24.43 -1.68 11.75
CA ALA A 163 -24.78 -2.26 10.45
C ALA A 163 -25.18 -3.75 10.59
N PRO A 164 -25.99 -4.31 9.68
CA PRO A 164 -26.34 -5.72 9.70
C PRO A 164 -25.08 -6.62 9.75
N LEU A 165 -25.04 -7.61 10.65
CA LEU A 165 -23.87 -8.49 10.79
C LEU A 165 -23.51 -9.22 9.49
N SER A 166 -24.49 -9.46 8.63
CA SER A 166 -24.31 -10.04 7.30
C SER A 166 -23.43 -9.18 6.38
N GLU A 167 -23.43 -7.86 6.55
CA GLU A 167 -22.57 -6.96 5.77
C GLU A 167 -21.12 -6.99 6.24
N VAL A 168 -20.89 -7.32 7.51
CA VAL A 168 -19.56 -7.33 8.15
C VAL A 168 -18.92 -8.72 8.10
N ALA A 169 -19.73 -9.79 8.18
CA ALA A 169 -19.27 -11.18 8.18
C ALA A 169 -18.50 -11.57 6.92
N GLY A 170 -18.79 -10.93 5.78
CA GLY A 170 -18.05 -11.16 4.53
C GLY A 170 -16.72 -10.41 4.43
N VAL A 171 -16.39 -9.57 5.41
CA VAL A 171 -15.22 -8.68 5.40
C VAL A 171 -14.25 -9.07 6.52
N LEU A 172 -14.74 -9.25 7.74
CA LEU A 172 -13.90 -9.55 8.89
C LEU A 172 -13.56 -11.04 8.99
N PRO A 173 -12.29 -11.40 9.20
CA PRO A 173 -11.89 -12.73 9.62
C PRO A 173 -12.54 -13.13 10.95
N ASP A 174 -12.75 -14.43 11.19
CA ASP A 174 -13.46 -14.95 12.37
C ASP A 174 -13.05 -14.32 13.71
N PRO A 175 -11.74 -14.14 14.04
CA PRO A 175 -11.36 -13.51 15.29
C PRO A 175 -11.87 -12.07 15.42
N LEU A 176 -11.68 -11.26 14.37
CA LEU A 176 -12.11 -9.87 14.35
C LEU A 176 -13.63 -9.74 14.31
N PHE A 177 -14.31 -10.63 13.58
CA PHE A 177 -15.77 -10.68 13.55
C PHE A 177 -16.37 -10.94 14.94
N ARG A 178 -15.76 -11.85 15.71
CA ARG A 178 -16.17 -12.10 17.09
C ARG A 178 -16.02 -10.85 17.96
N PHE A 179 -14.88 -10.15 17.87
CA PHE A 179 -14.67 -8.90 18.61
C PHE A 179 -15.68 -7.82 18.23
N TRP A 180 -15.99 -7.69 16.93
CA TRP A 180 -17.00 -6.78 16.44
C TRP A 180 -18.38 -7.04 17.06
N CYS A 181 -18.82 -8.29 17.10
CA CYS A 181 -20.10 -8.67 17.72
C CYS A 181 -20.14 -8.31 19.21
N LEU A 182 -19.09 -8.62 19.97
CA LEU A 182 -19.01 -8.29 21.40
C LEU A 182 -19.08 -6.78 21.65
N GLN A 183 -18.37 -6.00 20.84
CA GLN A 183 -18.37 -4.55 20.94
C GLN A 183 -19.75 -3.96 20.63
N ARG A 184 -20.38 -4.45 19.56
CA ARG A 184 -21.74 -4.05 19.19
C ARG A 184 -22.74 -4.35 20.30
N ASP A 185 -22.71 -5.55 20.87
CA ASP A 185 -23.63 -5.96 21.93
C ASP A 185 -23.48 -5.07 23.16
N SER A 186 -22.25 -4.72 23.54
CA SER A 186 -21.99 -3.77 24.63
C SER A 186 -22.66 -2.42 24.38
N VAL A 187 -22.46 -1.83 23.20
CA VAL A 187 -23.02 -0.52 22.85
C VAL A 187 -24.56 -0.54 22.79
N MET A 188 -25.15 -1.63 22.28
CA MET A 188 -26.60 -1.78 22.21
C MET A 188 -27.24 -1.93 23.60
N ASN A 189 -26.59 -2.67 24.50
CA ASN A 189 -27.06 -2.83 25.88
C ASN A 189 -27.00 -1.52 26.68
N ASP A 190 -25.94 -0.73 26.50
CA ASP A 190 -25.82 0.57 27.14
C ASP A 190 -26.92 1.53 26.66
N SER A 191 -27.20 1.54 25.36
CA SER A 191 -28.23 2.40 24.76
C SER A 191 -29.65 2.10 25.27
N ALA A 192 -29.96 0.84 25.59
CA ALA A 192 -31.27 0.43 26.12
C ALA A 192 -31.49 0.92 27.56
N ASN A 193 -30.42 1.01 28.36
CA ASN A 193 -30.47 1.48 29.75
C ASN A 193 -30.75 2.99 29.88
N TYR A 194 -30.42 3.79 28.85
CA TYR A 194 -30.71 5.23 28.84
C TYR A 194 -32.14 5.59 28.41
N LEU A 195 -32.86 4.68 27.75
CA LEU A 195 -34.24 4.89 27.29
C LEU A 195 -35.32 4.45 28.30
N THR A 196 -34.89 3.90 29.44
CA THR A 196 -35.76 3.37 30.51
C THR A 196 -35.74 4.20 31.80
N LEU A 197 -35.10 5.37 31.76
CA LEU A 197 -35.10 6.41 32.81
C LEU A 197 -35.84 7.65 32.33
#